data_AF-A0A835GEX1-F1
#
_entry.id   AF-A0A835GEX1-F1
#
_cell.length_a   1.000
_cell.length_b   1.000
_cell.length_c   1.000
_cell.angle_alpha   90.00
_cell.angle_beta   90.00
_cell.angle_gamma   90.00
#
_symmetry.space_group_name_H-M   'P 1'
#
loop_
_entity.id
_entity.type
_entity.pdbx_description
1 polymer ?
#
loop_
_entity_poly.entity_id
_entity_poly.type
_entity_poly.pdbx_seq_one_letter_code
_entity_poly.pdbx_strand_id
1 'polypeptide(L)'
;RDSKHLQSFIDAFSKFVNPFDASIDQLHLFNISNGKAATQAVQDYLNKIEVDGQKLREQFITECTDSPDRFEKPIPKVKIMNFSNEIVKKTFKSGNKVQEIKMQRDLFGRLLGLSLDYKIDMEKILCYPVTPLPMSMCRVDGSLYQTDKSAIVKCFEKQQKCTDAPRTLDVVIVDGFFLLHTMHDIPATFGGISKKIMSILTAFKAPRVDIVFDQYFSPSIKDYERMRRNEQRTIDFNIIGPSQTRATDFMKELKNIKFKESFVQFLIDYWATDEMATFIGNTLIKLNYDSCYSYIVKNNVVEMTIDENLACNNHEEADTKIIHHVCKLDTYRKTNVLLKTRFQKFCVTYKANTEDEPFKKTLKNCDPSTLPPWKAELQQHLLRTQYITSIWRNAYLRFPSSLTPNRNGWTLHEDTLHFHWFDGDCMPQSVFDAIVHENNKQNNIENDTTDNAGYPN
;
A
#
# COMPACT_ATOMS: atom_id res chain seq x y z
N ARG A 1 -1.78 5.58 -33.09
CA ARG A 1 -1.61 4.66 -31.95
C ARG A 1 -0.27 4.94 -31.26
N ASP A 2 0.82 5.02 -32.02
CA ASP A 2 2.19 5.24 -31.50
C ASP A 2 2.43 6.58 -30.80
N SER A 3 1.88 7.69 -31.31
CA SER A 3 1.98 9.00 -30.64
C SER A 3 1.29 9.02 -29.26
N LYS A 4 0.22 8.26 -29.08
CA LYS A 4 -0.51 8.17 -27.80
C LYS A 4 0.25 7.31 -26.78
N HIS A 5 0.93 6.27 -27.25
CA HIS A 5 1.80 5.42 -26.43
C HIS A 5 3.08 6.18 -26.04
N LEU A 6 3.66 6.94 -26.96
CA LEU A 6 4.80 7.82 -26.69
C LEU A 6 4.42 8.87 -25.64
N GLN A 7 3.25 9.50 -25.76
CA GLN A 7 2.79 10.46 -24.76
C GLN A 7 2.56 9.81 -23.40
N SER A 8 1.92 8.64 -23.33
CA SER A 8 1.77 7.90 -22.06
C SER A 8 3.11 7.48 -21.45
N PHE A 9 4.11 7.16 -22.29
CA PHE A 9 5.46 6.87 -21.84
C PHE A 9 6.14 8.10 -21.25
N ILE A 10 6.06 9.25 -21.92
CA ILE A 10 6.59 10.54 -21.42
C ILE A 10 5.89 10.94 -20.11
N ASP A 11 4.57 10.80 -20.03
CA ASP A 11 3.76 11.10 -18.84
C ASP A 11 4.04 10.12 -17.69
N ALA A 12 4.57 8.92 -17.97
CA ALA A 12 5.02 7.99 -16.94
C ALA A 12 6.39 8.41 -16.39
N PHE A 13 7.30 8.89 -17.24
CA PHE A 13 8.61 9.38 -16.82
C PHE A 13 8.54 10.64 -15.95
N SER A 14 7.57 11.53 -16.19
CA SER A 14 7.35 12.70 -15.33
C SER A 14 6.84 12.36 -13.92
N LYS A 15 6.41 11.12 -13.68
CA LYS A 15 6.02 10.61 -12.34
C LYS A 15 7.19 10.04 -11.56
N PHE A 16 8.31 9.78 -12.23
CA PHE A 16 9.53 9.28 -11.60
C PHE A 16 10.39 10.42 -11.09
N VAL A 17 11.28 10.11 -10.14
CA VAL A 17 12.22 11.11 -9.64
C VAL A 17 13.18 11.47 -10.76
N ASN A 18 13.25 12.76 -11.09
CA ASN A 18 14.24 13.26 -12.05
C ASN A 18 15.62 13.27 -11.38
N PRO A 19 16.54 12.36 -11.74
CA PRO A 19 17.83 12.23 -11.06
C PRO A 19 18.77 13.43 -11.31
N PHE A 20 18.41 14.33 -12.23
CA PHE A 20 19.17 15.54 -12.57
C PHE A 20 18.57 16.82 -11.96
N ASP A 21 17.57 16.70 -11.10
CA ASP A 21 16.96 17.85 -10.44
C ASP A 21 17.93 18.46 -9.41
N ALA A 22 18.14 19.77 -9.48
CA ALA A 22 19.06 20.48 -8.59
C ALA A 22 18.63 20.48 -7.10
N SER A 23 17.37 20.12 -6.82
CA SER A 23 16.83 19.98 -5.46
C SER A 23 17.16 18.63 -4.80
N ILE A 24 17.74 17.68 -5.53
CA ILE A 24 18.12 16.37 -5.01
C ILE A 24 19.54 16.43 -4.47
N ASP A 25 19.75 15.80 -3.31
CA ASP A 25 21.06 15.67 -2.71
C ASP A 25 21.99 14.84 -3.61
N GLN A 26 22.93 15.50 -4.27
CA GLN A 26 23.87 14.88 -5.21
C GLN A 26 24.85 13.91 -4.54
N LEU A 27 24.91 13.89 -3.20
CA LEU A 27 25.77 12.98 -2.44
C LEU A 27 25.18 11.56 -2.33
N HIS A 28 23.90 11.37 -2.64
CA HIS A 28 23.20 10.09 -2.48
C HIS A 28 22.74 9.51 -3.84
N LEU A 29 22.80 8.19 -3.98
CA LEU A 29 22.22 7.50 -5.15
C LEU A 29 20.74 7.21 -4.90
N PHE A 30 19.87 7.61 -5.83
CA PHE A 30 18.43 7.40 -5.74
C PHE A 30 17.91 6.44 -6.80
N ASN A 31 16.95 5.61 -6.43
CA ASN A 31 16.22 4.79 -7.39
C ASN A 31 15.16 5.65 -8.10
N ILE A 32 15.28 5.77 -9.42
CA ILE A 32 14.43 6.62 -10.28
C ILE A 32 12.94 6.27 -10.14
N SER A 33 12.60 4.98 -9.97
CA SER A 33 11.21 4.51 -9.95
C SER A 33 10.46 4.82 -8.66
N ASN A 34 11.17 4.91 -7.52
CA ASN A 34 10.54 5.05 -6.20
C ASN A 34 11.11 6.18 -5.32
N GLY A 35 12.16 6.86 -5.77
CA GLY A 35 12.82 7.97 -5.06
C GLY A 35 13.56 7.57 -3.79
N LYS A 36 13.75 6.26 -3.53
CA LYS A 36 14.42 5.78 -2.33
C LYS A 36 15.94 5.92 -2.48
N ALA A 37 16.58 6.49 -1.46
CA ALA A 37 18.04 6.56 -1.36
C ALA A 37 18.63 5.16 -1.13
N ALA A 38 19.73 4.85 -1.82
CA ALA A 38 20.55 3.67 -1.57
C ALA A 38 21.22 3.78 -0.19
N THR A 39 21.41 2.64 0.46
CA THR A 39 22.25 2.48 1.64
C THR A 39 23.71 2.81 1.34
N GLN A 40 24.47 3.21 2.36
CA GLN A 40 25.90 3.52 2.21
C GLN A 40 26.69 2.38 1.57
N ALA A 41 26.38 1.13 1.94
CA ALA A 41 27.04 -0.05 1.37
C ALA A 41 26.80 -0.22 -0.14
N VAL A 42 25.60 0.10 -0.63
CA VAL A 42 25.27 0.05 -2.06
C VAL A 42 25.89 1.25 -2.79
N GLN A 43 25.89 2.43 -2.17
CA GLN A 43 26.53 3.62 -2.74
C GLN A 43 28.04 3.43 -2.90
N ASP A 44 28.71 2.95 -1.85
CA ASP A 44 30.15 2.72 -1.86
C ASP A 44 30.54 1.69 -2.92
N TYR A 45 29.76 0.61 -3.08
CA TYR A 45 30.00 -0.39 -4.11
C TYR A 45 29.80 0.18 -5.51
N LEU A 46 28.67 0.83 -5.79
CA LEU A 46 28.36 1.36 -7.12
C LEU A 46 29.33 2.45 -7.56
N ASN A 47 29.79 3.29 -6.63
CA ASN A 47 30.77 4.35 -6.93
C ASN A 47 32.19 3.81 -7.14
N LYS A 48 32.55 2.68 -6.54
CA LYS A 48 33.91 2.11 -6.61
C LYS A 48 34.06 0.95 -7.60
N ILE A 49 32.95 0.45 -8.17
CA ILE A 49 32.94 -0.77 -8.99
C ILE A 49 33.94 -0.74 -10.15
N GLU A 50 34.08 0.41 -10.82
CA GLU A 50 35.00 0.56 -11.95
C GLU A 50 36.46 0.54 -11.48
N VAL A 51 36.76 1.25 -10.39
CA VAL A 51 38.10 1.31 -9.78
C VAL A 51 38.51 -0.05 -9.24
N ASP A 52 37.62 -0.73 -8.53
CA ASP A 52 37.88 -2.05 -7.96
C ASP A 52 37.99 -3.12 -9.07
N GLY A 53 37.17 -3.01 -10.12
CA GLY A 53 37.29 -3.84 -11.32
C GLY A 53 38.64 -3.68 -12.02
N GLN A 54 39.13 -2.45 -12.13
CA GLN A 54 40.44 -2.16 -12.72
C GLN A 54 41.59 -2.72 -11.87
N LYS A 55 41.51 -2.60 -10.53
CA LYS A 55 42.50 -3.22 -9.62
C LYS A 55 42.53 -4.74 -9.75
N LEU A 56 41.36 -5.38 -9.80
CA LEU A 56 41.27 -6.84 -9.97
C LEU A 56 41.83 -7.30 -11.31
N ARG A 57 41.60 -6.51 -12.38
CA ARG A 57 42.20 -6.75 -13.70
C ARG A 57 43.72 -6.65 -13.64
N GLU A 58 44.27 -5.59 -13.07
CA GLU A 58 45.71 -5.39 -12.95
C GLU A 58 46.37 -6.49 -12.11
N GLN A 59 45.74 -6.84 -10.99
CA GLN A 59 46.18 -7.94 -10.14
C GLN A 59 46.21 -9.25 -10.92
N PHE A 60 45.15 -9.58 -11.68
CA PHE A 60 45.12 -10.79 -12.50
C PHE A 60 46.22 -10.83 -13.57
N ILE A 61 46.50 -9.69 -14.22
CA ILE A 61 47.59 -9.59 -15.21
C ILE A 61 48.95 -9.85 -14.55
N THR A 62 49.20 -9.25 -13.39
CA THR A 62 50.43 -9.47 -12.62
C THR A 62 50.56 -10.94 -12.19
N GLU A 63 49.51 -11.53 -11.63
CA GLU A 63 49.51 -12.94 -11.21
C GLU A 63 49.74 -13.90 -12.38
N CYS A 64 49.22 -13.60 -13.57
CA CYS A 64 49.48 -14.40 -14.79
C CYS A 64 50.90 -14.21 -15.33
N THR A 65 51.52 -13.06 -15.07
CA THR A 65 52.91 -12.80 -15.48
C THR A 65 53.89 -13.54 -14.58
N ASP A 66 53.59 -13.63 -13.29
CA ASP A 66 54.44 -14.30 -12.30
C ASP A 66 54.26 -15.84 -12.28
N SER A 67 53.07 -16.34 -12.62
CA SER A 67 52.76 -17.77 -12.67
C SER A 67 51.87 -18.10 -13.88
N PRO A 68 52.40 -18.75 -14.94
CA PRO A 68 51.63 -19.08 -16.13
C PRO A 68 50.39 -19.95 -15.84
N ASP A 69 50.48 -20.83 -14.83
CA ASP A 69 49.39 -21.71 -14.39
C ASP A 69 48.21 -20.93 -13.76
N ARG A 70 48.41 -19.64 -13.43
CA ARG A 70 47.34 -18.78 -12.91
C ARG A 70 46.22 -18.57 -13.94
N PHE A 71 46.56 -18.52 -15.23
CA PHE A 71 45.61 -18.21 -16.29
C PHE A 71 44.48 -19.25 -16.39
N GLU A 72 44.79 -20.51 -16.09
CA GLU A 72 43.82 -21.61 -16.14
C GLU A 72 42.98 -21.74 -14.85
N LYS A 73 43.31 -20.98 -13.80
CA LYS A 73 42.60 -21.02 -12.52
C LYS A 73 41.38 -20.07 -12.49
N PRO A 74 40.26 -20.47 -11.86
CA PRO A 74 39.07 -19.64 -11.74
C PRO A 74 39.34 -18.26 -11.12
N ILE A 75 38.55 -17.26 -11.52
CA ILE A 75 38.58 -15.92 -10.92
C ILE A 75 37.47 -15.83 -9.87
N PRO A 76 37.79 -15.49 -8.59
CA PRO A 76 36.79 -15.30 -7.55
C PRO A 76 35.75 -14.24 -7.94
N LYS A 77 34.47 -14.57 -7.77
CA LYS A 77 33.37 -13.69 -8.15
C LYS A 77 33.19 -12.57 -7.10
N VAL A 78 33.23 -11.32 -7.54
CA VAL A 78 32.97 -10.18 -6.65
C VAL A 78 31.49 -10.15 -6.26
N LYS A 79 31.21 -10.02 -4.96
CA LYS A 79 29.85 -9.89 -4.45
C LYS A 79 29.24 -8.56 -4.90
N ILE A 80 28.19 -8.64 -5.72
CA ILE A 80 27.47 -7.47 -6.24
C ILE A 80 26.54 -6.91 -5.15
N MET A 81 26.65 -5.62 -4.84
CA MET A 81 25.76 -4.89 -3.93
C MET A 81 25.00 -3.82 -4.71
N ASN A 82 23.72 -4.04 -5.00
CA ASN A 82 22.89 -3.12 -5.77
C ASN A 82 21.50 -2.96 -5.13
N PHE A 83 20.64 -2.12 -5.71
CA PHE A 83 19.27 -1.88 -5.21
C PHE A 83 18.40 -3.14 -5.09
N SER A 84 18.67 -4.20 -5.86
CA SER A 84 17.93 -5.46 -5.73
C SER A 84 18.28 -6.22 -4.45
N ASN A 85 19.47 -5.97 -3.87
CA ASN A 85 19.88 -6.52 -2.59
C ASN A 85 19.17 -5.82 -1.41
N GLU A 86 18.63 -4.62 -1.61
CA GLU A 86 17.89 -3.85 -0.58
C GLU A 86 16.39 -4.17 -0.53
N ILE A 87 15.89 -4.95 -1.48
CA ILE A 87 14.53 -5.47 -1.41
C ILE A 87 14.49 -6.42 -0.22
N VAL A 88 13.57 -6.21 0.72
CA VAL A 88 13.39 -7.08 1.90
C VAL A 88 13.11 -8.50 1.40
N LYS A 89 14.11 -9.38 1.53
CA LYS A 89 13.99 -10.77 1.13
C LYS A 89 13.25 -11.51 2.22
N LYS A 90 12.09 -12.07 1.88
CA LYS A 90 11.31 -12.88 2.82
C LYS A 90 11.93 -14.28 2.93
N THR A 91 12.23 -14.70 4.15
CA THR A 91 12.71 -16.04 4.48
C THR A 91 11.52 -16.97 4.71
N PHE A 92 11.71 -18.28 4.51
CA PHE A 92 10.69 -19.27 4.82
C PHE A 92 11.23 -20.37 5.72
N LYS A 93 10.31 -20.99 6.46
CA LYS A 93 10.55 -22.19 7.28
C LYS A 93 9.97 -23.40 6.55
N SER A 94 10.77 -24.46 6.44
CA SER A 94 10.31 -25.82 6.13
C SER A 94 10.84 -26.71 7.23
N GLY A 95 9.96 -27.23 8.08
CA GLY A 95 10.35 -27.85 9.35
C GLY A 95 11.19 -26.89 10.23
N ASN A 96 12.37 -27.35 10.69
CA ASN A 96 13.27 -26.58 11.56
C ASN A 96 14.31 -25.71 10.80
N LYS A 97 14.33 -25.74 9.47
CA LYS A 97 15.32 -25.00 8.67
C LYS A 97 14.71 -23.72 8.09
N VAL A 98 15.41 -22.60 8.26
CA VAL A 98 15.06 -21.29 7.67
C VAL A 98 16.03 -21.00 6.53
N GLN A 99 15.53 -20.69 5.34
CA GLN A 99 16.38 -20.30 4.22
C GLN A 99 15.84 -19.05 3.48
N GLU A 100 16.78 -18.23 3.00
CA GLU A 100 16.53 -17.02 2.20
C GLU A 100 16.39 -17.42 0.72
N ILE A 101 15.24 -17.18 0.09
CA ILE A 101 15.06 -17.46 -1.35
C ILE A 101 15.39 -16.22 -2.17
N LYS A 102 16.30 -16.38 -3.14
CA LYS A 102 16.28 -15.56 -4.36
C LYS A 102 15.18 -16.10 -5.26
N MET A 103 14.15 -15.30 -5.58
CA MET A 103 13.07 -15.72 -6.48
C MET A 103 13.64 -16.21 -7.81
N GLN A 104 13.60 -17.52 -8.06
CA GLN A 104 14.01 -18.11 -9.32
C GLN A 104 12.78 -18.26 -10.20
N ARG A 105 12.75 -17.52 -11.32
CA ARG A 105 11.70 -17.62 -12.34
C ARG A 105 11.56 -19.04 -12.92
N ASP A 106 12.54 -19.90 -12.70
CA ASP A 106 12.62 -21.27 -13.20
C ASP A 106 12.41 -22.35 -12.13
N LEU A 107 11.85 -22.01 -10.96
CA LEU A 107 11.60 -23.00 -9.90
C LEU A 107 10.75 -24.18 -10.41
N PHE A 108 9.77 -23.92 -11.27
CA PHE A 108 8.96 -24.98 -11.89
C PHE A 108 9.74 -25.85 -12.87
N GLY A 109 10.65 -25.27 -13.67
CA GLY A 109 11.51 -26.05 -14.56
C GLY A 109 12.48 -26.94 -13.78
N ARG A 110 13.02 -26.43 -12.67
CA ARG A 110 13.84 -27.21 -11.73
C ARG A 110 13.06 -28.34 -11.07
N LEU A 111 11.85 -28.07 -10.58
CA LEU A 111 10.98 -29.10 -9.99
C LEU A 111 10.63 -30.19 -11.01
N LEU A 112 10.37 -29.81 -12.26
CA LEU A 112 10.16 -30.75 -13.35
C LEU A 112 11.40 -31.60 -13.61
N GLY A 113 12.59 -30.98 -13.69
CA GLY A 113 13.86 -31.69 -13.82
C GLY A 113 14.11 -32.68 -12.67
N LEU A 114 13.93 -32.21 -11.43
CA LEU A 114 14.03 -33.03 -10.23
C LEU A 114 13.04 -34.20 -10.24
N SER A 115 11.84 -34.04 -10.80
CA SER A 115 10.85 -35.12 -10.91
C SER A 115 11.23 -36.21 -11.91
N LEU A 116 12.12 -35.89 -12.87
CA LEU A 116 12.67 -36.85 -13.83
C LEU A 116 13.80 -37.68 -13.18
N ASP A 117 14.63 -37.05 -12.36
CA ASP A 117 15.81 -37.67 -11.73
C ASP A 117 15.48 -38.39 -10.43
N TYR A 118 14.59 -37.80 -9.63
CA TYR A 118 14.09 -38.32 -8.37
C TYR A 118 12.61 -38.58 -8.61
N LYS A 119 12.09 -39.80 -8.37
CA LYS A 119 10.66 -40.14 -8.53
C LYS A 119 9.77 -39.32 -7.59
N ILE A 120 9.61 -38.04 -7.89
CA ILE A 120 8.88 -37.10 -7.08
C ILE A 120 7.47 -37.00 -7.62
N ASP A 121 6.51 -37.16 -6.72
CA ASP A 121 5.11 -37.01 -7.01
C ASP A 121 4.78 -35.51 -7.22
N MET A 122 4.67 -35.13 -8.49
CA MET A 122 4.32 -33.77 -8.90
C MET A 122 2.90 -33.38 -8.49
N GLU A 123 1.96 -34.33 -8.43
CA GLU A 123 0.59 -34.07 -7.96
C GLU A 123 0.62 -33.67 -6.49
N LYS A 124 1.42 -34.37 -5.69
CA LYS A 124 1.66 -34.03 -4.29
C LYS A 124 2.36 -32.68 -4.13
N ILE A 125 3.37 -32.35 -4.96
CA ILE A 125 4.03 -31.03 -4.89
C ILE A 125 3.05 -29.90 -5.19
N LEU A 126 2.23 -30.06 -6.23
CA LEU A 126 1.29 -29.03 -6.68
C LEU A 126 0.16 -28.77 -5.67
N CYS A 127 0.06 -29.55 -4.59
CA CYS A 127 -0.80 -29.27 -3.45
C CYS A 127 -0.20 -28.23 -2.48
N TYR A 128 1.09 -27.89 -2.62
CA TYR A 128 1.79 -26.93 -1.79
C TYR A 128 1.97 -25.58 -2.52
N PRO A 129 2.06 -24.44 -1.81
CA PRO A 129 2.29 -23.13 -2.40
C PRO A 129 3.53 -23.02 -3.31
N VAL A 130 4.56 -23.86 -3.09
CA VAL A 130 5.85 -23.93 -3.80
C VAL A 130 6.72 -22.66 -3.73
N THR A 131 6.10 -21.50 -3.56
CA THR A 131 6.68 -20.17 -3.48
C THR A 131 6.26 -19.52 -2.15
N PRO A 132 7.08 -18.61 -1.60
CA PRO A 132 6.77 -17.96 -0.33
C PRO A 132 5.67 -16.89 -0.44
N LEU A 133 5.24 -16.57 -1.67
CA LEU A 133 4.27 -15.53 -1.98
C LEU A 133 3.33 -16.02 -3.09
N PRO A 134 2.01 -15.82 -2.96
CA PRO A 134 1.06 -16.17 -4.02
C PRO A 134 1.27 -15.26 -5.23
N MET A 135 2.09 -15.69 -6.18
CA MET A 135 2.48 -14.88 -7.35
C MET A 135 1.32 -14.52 -8.27
N SER A 136 0.20 -15.23 -8.15
CA SER A 136 -1.08 -14.96 -8.82
C SER A 136 -1.91 -13.87 -8.15
N MET A 137 -1.59 -13.53 -6.89
CA MET A 137 -2.30 -12.53 -6.08
C MET A 137 -1.45 -11.31 -5.75
N CYS A 138 -0.12 -11.47 -5.76
CA CYS A 138 0.83 -10.41 -5.47
C CYS A 138 2.06 -10.45 -6.39
N ARG A 139 2.74 -9.31 -6.47
CA ARG A 139 4.01 -9.12 -7.16
C ARG A 139 5.15 -9.76 -6.36
N VAL A 140 6.33 -9.80 -6.99
CA VAL A 140 7.57 -10.38 -6.44
C VAL A 140 8.02 -9.74 -5.11
N ASP A 141 7.64 -8.50 -4.86
CA ASP A 141 7.92 -7.76 -3.62
C ASP A 141 6.85 -8.01 -2.52
N GLY A 142 5.90 -8.90 -2.79
CA GLY A 142 4.75 -9.20 -1.93
C GLY A 142 3.61 -8.21 -2.05
N SER A 143 3.65 -7.28 -3.03
CA SER A 143 2.60 -6.28 -3.19
C SER A 143 1.38 -6.77 -3.95
N LEU A 144 0.18 -6.54 -3.42
CA LEU A 144 -1.07 -7.01 -4.06
C LEU A 144 -1.25 -6.40 -5.47
N TYR A 145 -1.73 -7.22 -6.41
CA TYR A 145 -2.16 -6.70 -7.71
C TYR A 145 -3.33 -5.74 -7.52
N GLN A 146 -3.26 -4.60 -8.20
CA GLN A 146 -4.32 -3.60 -8.17
C GLN A 146 -5.26 -3.82 -9.34
N THR A 147 -6.54 -3.95 -9.05
CA THR A 147 -7.60 -3.80 -10.05
C THR A 147 -8.10 -2.37 -10.00
N ASP A 148 -8.39 -1.78 -11.15
CA ASP A 148 -9.00 -0.45 -11.18
C ASP A 148 -10.43 -0.54 -10.63
N LYS A 149 -10.63 -0.09 -9.38
CA LYS A 149 -11.96 -0.03 -8.75
C LYS A 149 -12.95 0.77 -9.62
N SER A 150 -12.47 1.65 -10.51
CA SER A 150 -13.31 2.51 -11.35
C SER A 150 -14.12 1.73 -12.38
N ALA A 151 -13.67 0.52 -12.73
CA ALA A 151 -14.39 -0.36 -13.64
C ALA A 151 -15.78 -0.73 -13.11
N ILE A 152 -15.91 -1.00 -11.79
CA ILE A 152 -17.19 -1.37 -11.16
C ILE A 152 -18.17 -0.20 -11.18
N VAL A 153 -17.68 1.02 -10.92
CA VAL A 153 -18.52 2.22 -10.89
C VAL A 153 -19.13 2.52 -12.25
N LYS A 154 -18.35 2.40 -13.34
CA LYS A 154 -18.88 2.54 -14.70
C LYS A 154 -19.99 1.54 -14.99
N CYS A 155 -19.87 0.31 -14.49
CA CYS A 155 -20.93 -0.68 -14.61
C CYS A 155 -22.23 -0.24 -13.91
N PHE A 156 -22.13 0.36 -12.72
CA PHE A 156 -23.31 0.89 -12.02
C PHE A 156 -23.90 2.14 -12.71
N GLU A 157 -23.07 3.07 -13.19
CA GLU A 157 -23.53 4.25 -13.93
C GLU A 157 -24.25 3.87 -15.24
N LYS A 158 -23.75 2.85 -15.95
CA LYS A 158 -24.42 2.33 -17.16
C LYS A 158 -25.82 1.77 -16.83
N GLN A 159 -26.04 1.28 -15.61
CA GLN A 159 -27.30 0.66 -15.18
C GLN A 159 -28.30 1.65 -14.56
N GLN A 160 -27.87 2.84 -14.12
CA GLN A 160 -28.74 3.85 -13.50
C GLN A 160 -28.81 5.14 -14.31
N LYS A 161 -30.01 5.49 -14.79
CA LYS A 161 -30.34 6.85 -15.21
C LYS A 161 -31.05 7.55 -14.06
N CYS A 162 -30.36 8.42 -13.34
CA CYS A 162 -31.00 9.26 -12.32
C CYS A 162 -31.79 10.37 -13.02
N THR A 163 -33.10 10.18 -13.20
CA THR A 163 -34.00 11.15 -13.85
C THR A 163 -34.55 12.19 -12.88
N ASP A 164 -34.57 11.90 -11.58
CA ASP A 164 -35.25 12.72 -10.56
C ASP A 164 -34.31 13.07 -9.40
N ALA A 165 -33.31 13.90 -9.68
CA ALA A 165 -32.45 14.44 -8.62
C ALA A 165 -33.27 15.34 -7.66
N PRO A 166 -33.12 15.19 -6.33
CA PRO A 166 -33.84 16.01 -5.37
C PRO A 166 -33.46 17.49 -5.48
N ARG A 167 -34.45 18.38 -5.36
CA ARG A 167 -34.27 19.84 -5.46
C ARG A 167 -33.85 20.51 -4.15
N THR A 168 -34.05 19.82 -3.02
CA THR A 168 -33.69 20.27 -1.68
C THR A 168 -32.80 19.24 -1.03
N LEU A 169 -31.92 19.69 -0.12
CA LEU A 169 -31.03 18.82 0.65
C LEU A 169 -31.40 18.96 2.12
N ASP A 170 -31.76 17.85 2.75
CA ASP A 170 -32.09 17.81 4.18
C ASP A 170 -30.83 17.49 5.00
N VAL A 171 -29.99 16.59 4.48
CA VAL A 171 -28.74 16.15 5.12
C VAL A 171 -27.62 16.07 4.08
N VAL A 172 -26.45 16.59 4.40
CA VAL A 172 -25.23 16.39 3.60
C VAL A 172 -24.20 15.66 4.44
N ILE A 173 -23.59 14.62 3.90
CA ILE A 173 -22.51 13.88 4.57
C ILE A 173 -21.27 13.93 3.68
N VAL A 174 -20.14 14.39 4.24
CA VAL A 174 -18.91 14.68 3.50
C VAL A 174 -17.74 13.89 4.08
N ASP A 175 -16.94 13.25 3.22
CA ASP A 175 -15.63 12.71 3.62
C ASP A 175 -14.65 13.87 3.83
N GLY A 176 -14.16 14.05 5.05
CA GLY A 176 -13.35 15.20 5.46
C GLY A 176 -11.94 15.23 4.86
N PHE A 177 -11.23 14.09 4.84
CA PHE A 177 -9.90 14.05 4.19
C PHE A 177 -10.03 14.15 2.67
N PHE A 178 -11.11 13.60 2.10
CA PHE A 178 -11.41 13.85 0.70
C PHE A 178 -11.65 15.33 0.40
N LEU A 179 -12.47 16.01 1.21
CA LEU A 179 -12.72 17.43 1.07
C LEU A 179 -11.40 18.21 1.05
N LEU A 180 -10.53 17.98 2.03
CA LEU A 180 -9.20 18.61 2.12
C LEU A 180 -8.37 18.39 0.85
N HIS A 181 -8.33 17.15 0.34
CA HIS A 181 -7.61 16.84 -0.91
C HIS A 181 -8.22 17.48 -2.17
N THR A 182 -9.45 18.01 -2.11
CA THR A 182 -10.14 18.67 -3.22
C THR A 182 -10.19 20.19 -3.09
N MET A 183 -9.77 20.74 -1.95
CA MET A 183 -9.76 22.17 -1.73
C MET A 183 -8.67 22.84 -2.58
N HIS A 184 -9.09 23.78 -3.41
CA HIS A 184 -8.21 24.74 -4.09
C HIS A 184 -7.95 25.94 -3.16
N ASP A 185 -6.89 26.71 -3.40
CA ASP A 185 -6.57 27.96 -2.68
C ASP A 185 -6.59 27.82 -1.14
N ILE A 186 -5.78 26.89 -0.63
CA ILE A 186 -5.74 26.56 0.79
C ILE A 186 -5.19 27.76 1.58
N PRO A 187 -5.94 28.33 2.53
CA PRO A 187 -5.51 29.47 3.33
C PRO A 187 -4.16 29.24 4.04
N ALA A 188 -3.46 30.33 4.36
CA ALA A 188 -2.12 30.27 4.94
C ALA A 188 -2.11 29.82 6.42
N THR A 189 -3.21 30.02 7.15
CA THR A 189 -3.34 29.67 8.57
C THR A 189 -4.35 28.55 8.79
N PHE A 190 -4.17 27.74 9.83
CA PHE A 190 -5.11 26.65 10.15
C PHE A 190 -6.51 27.17 10.49
N GLY A 191 -6.64 28.33 11.15
CA GLY A 191 -7.92 29.00 11.37
C GLY A 191 -8.59 29.42 10.06
N GLY A 192 -7.81 29.92 9.10
CA GLY A 192 -8.30 30.22 7.76
C GLY A 192 -8.81 28.98 7.03
N ILE A 193 -8.06 27.86 7.10
CA ILE A 193 -8.47 26.58 6.52
C ILE A 193 -9.79 26.10 7.16
N SER A 194 -9.88 26.16 8.49
CA SER A 194 -11.06 25.77 9.25
C SER A 194 -12.31 26.57 8.88
N LYS A 195 -12.20 27.90 8.81
CA LYS A 195 -13.29 28.79 8.34
C LYS A 195 -13.69 28.50 6.90
N LYS A 196 -12.72 28.19 6.03
CA LYS A 196 -12.99 27.81 4.64
C LYS A 196 -13.76 26.49 4.55
N ILE A 197 -13.37 25.48 5.34
CA ILE A 197 -14.12 24.21 5.44
C ILE A 197 -15.55 24.49 5.87
N MET A 198 -15.74 25.25 6.96
CA MET A 198 -17.08 25.59 7.45
C MET A 198 -17.91 26.31 6.39
N SER A 199 -17.32 27.27 5.67
CA SER A 199 -17.99 27.99 4.58
C SER A 199 -18.41 27.06 3.44
N ILE A 200 -17.60 26.03 3.11
CA ILE A 200 -17.97 25.02 2.11
C ILE A 200 -19.13 24.15 2.62
N LEU A 201 -19.12 23.77 3.91
CA LEU A 201 -20.16 22.95 4.52
C LEU A 201 -21.49 23.71 4.58
N THR A 202 -21.50 24.98 4.98
CA THR A 202 -22.75 25.76 5.09
C THR A 202 -23.26 26.26 3.74
N ALA A 203 -22.41 26.33 2.70
CA ALA A 203 -22.83 26.64 1.33
C ALA A 203 -23.82 25.63 0.73
N PHE A 204 -23.89 24.40 1.26
CA PHE A 204 -24.91 23.43 0.84
C PHE A 204 -26.34 23.83 1.23
N LYS A 205 -26.50 24.74 2.20
CA LYS A 205 -27.81 25.20 2.71
C LYS A 205 -28.73 24.07 3.20
N ALA A 206 -28.15 22.94 3.60
CA ALA A 206 -28.88 21.86 4.22
C ALA A 206 -29.06 22.14 5.72
N PRO A 207 -30.19 21.78 6.34
CA PRO A 207 -30.39 21.90 7.78
C PRO A 207 -29.34 21.18 8.63
N ARG A 208 -28.82 20.05 8.12
CA ARG A 208 -27.78 19.25 8.78
C ARG A 208 -26.64 18.92 7.82
N VAL A 209 -25.41 19.12 8.27
CA VAL A 209 -24.20 18.73 7.54
C VAL A 209 -23.26 17.96 8.45
N ASP A 210 -22.90 16.75 8.02
CA ASP A 210 -21.99 15.86 8.72
C ASP A 210 -20.67 15.80 7.95
N ILE A 211 -19.55 16.12 8.58
CA ILE A 211 -18.20 15.87 8.07
C ILE A 211 -17.60 14.67 8.82
N VAL A 212 -17.06 13.71 8.07
CA VAL A 212 -16.65 12.41 8.61
C VAL A 212 -15.19 12.15 8.27
N PHE A 213 -14.38 11.87 9.28
CA PHE A 213 -12.95 11.63 9.15
C PHE A 213 -12.59 10.16 9.45
N ASP A 214 -11.54 9.68 8.79
CA ASP A 214 -10.90 8.40 9.14
C ASP A 214 -10.34 8.46 10.57
N GLN A 215 -10.40 7.35 11.29
CA GLN A 215 -9.69 7.13 12.57
C GLN A 215 -8.47 6.24 12.33
N TYR A 216 -7.39 6.45 13.10
CA TYR A 216 -6.11 5.78 12.86
C TYR A 216 -5.74 4.81 13.98
N PHE A 217 -6.29 3.59 13.93
CA PHE A 217 -5.93 2.55 14.89
C PHE A 217 -4.53 1.97 14.67
N SER A 218 -3.94 1.44 15.73
CA SER A 218 -2.75 0.59 15.70
C SER A 218 -2.97 -0.62 16.61
N PRO A 219 -2.70 -1.84 16.14
CA PRO A 219 -2.41 -2.21 14.76
C PRO A 219 -3.64 -2.07 13.83
N SER A 220 -3.47 -1.98 12.51
CA SER A 220 -4.58 -1.81 11.55
C SER A 220 -4.46 -2.68 10.30
N ILE A 221 -5.59 -3.19 9.80
CA ILE A 221 -5.64 -3.87 8.50
C ILE A 221 -5.27 -2.97 7.31
N LYS A 222 -5.21 -1.65 7.53
CA LYS A 222 -4.73 -0.67 6.56
C LYS A 222 -3.23 -0.41 6.62
N ASP A 223 -2.50 -0.99 7.58
CA ASP A 223 -1.06 -0.77 7.73
C ASP A 223 -0.32 -1.04 6.41
N TYR A 224 -0.65 -2.15 5.75
CA TYR A 224 -0.12 -2.48 4.43
C TYR A 224 -0.37 -1.40 3.37
N GLU A 225 -1.61 -0.91 3.26
CA GLU A 225 -1.99 0.12 2.29
C GLU A 225 -1.35 1.49 2.62
N ARG A 226 -1.24 1.82 3.91
CA ARG A 226 -0.61 3.05 4.43
C ARG A 226 0.89 3.06 4.15
N MET A 227 1.59 1.95 4.43
CA MET A 227 2.99 1.77 4.08
C MET A 227 3.22 1.99 2.58
N ARG A 228 2.37 1.41 1.73
CA ARG A 228 2.47 1.58 0.27
C ARG A 228 2.27 3.04 -0.17
N ARG A 229 1.42 3.81 0.52
CA ARG A 229 1.19 5.24 0.24
C ARG A 229 2.28 6.16 0.79
N ASN A 230 3.30 5.58 1.44
CA ASN A 230 4.32 6.31 2.19
C ASN A 230 3.68 7.23 3.26
N GLU A 231 2.58 6.79 3.88
CA GLU A 231 2.04 7.50 5.04
C GLU A 231 2.96 7.30 6.24
N GLN A 232 3.39 8.40 6.84
CA GLN A 232 4.38 8.40 7.92
C GLN A 232 3.70 8.60 9.27
N ARG A 233 4.11 7.80 10.26
CA ARG A 233 3.73 7.97 11.69
C ARG A 233 4.85 8.55 12.55
N THR A 234 6.06 8.67 12.00
CA THR A 234 7.29 8.92 12.77
C THR A 234 7.54 10.39 13.09
N ILE A 235 6.87 11.31 12.41
CA ILE A 235 7.05 12.75 12.63
C ILE A 235 5.90 13.24 13.48
N ASP A 236 6.18 13.58 14.74
CA ASP A 236 5.20 14.23 15.59
C ASP A 236 4.78 15.57 14.99
N PHE A 237 3.49 15.88 15.14
CA PHE A 237 2.91 17.12 14.64
C PHE A 237 1.90 17.64 15.64
N ASN A 238 1.91 18.96 15.88
CA ASN A 238 0.96 19.60 16.76
C ASN A 238 0.50 20.95 16.18
N ILE A 239 -0.80 21.23 16.29
CA ILE A 239 -1.43 22.49 15.94
C ILE A 239 -1.84 23.18 17.23
N ILE A 240 -1.18 24.28 17.55
CA ILE A 240 -1.35 24.98 18.83
C ILE A 240 -2.53 25.95 18.77
N GLY A 241 -2.87 26.47 17.58
CA GLY A 241 -4.00 27.39 17.44
C GLY A 241 -4.24 27.92 16.03
N PRO A 242 -5.30 28.73 15.86
CA PRO A 242 -5.80 29.14 14.55
C PRO A 242 -4.85 30.08 13.78
N SER A 243 -3.98 30.81 14.47
CA SER A 243 -3.01 31.73 13.86
C SER A 243 -1.77 31.02 13.30
N GLN A 244 -1.55 29.75 13.66
CA GLN A 244 -0.40 28.98 13.16
C GLN A 244 -0.49 28.80 11.65
N THR A 245 0.62 29.03 10.97
CA THR A 245 0.73 28.88 9.52
C THR A 245 0.93 27.41 9.14
N ARG A 246 0.33 26.99 8.03
CA ARG A 246 0.58 25.67 7.44
C ARG A 246 1.91 25.65 6.68
N ALA A 247 2.46 24.47 6.41
CA ALA A 247 3.57 24.38 5.47
C ALA A 247 3.15 24.80 4.05
N THR A 248 4.15 25.14 3.24
CA THR A 248 3.99 25.48 1.83
C THR A 248 3.34 24.33 1.05
N ASP A 249 3.78 23.10 1.29
CA ASP A 249 3.22 21.86 0.72
C ASP A 249 2.27 21.15 1.70
N PHE A 250 1.02 21.64 1.77
CA PHE A 250 -0.04 21.07 2.59
C PHE A 250 -0.39 19.62 2.22
N MET A 251 -0.22 19.25 0.95
CA MET A 251 -0.55 17.91 0.48
C MET A 251 0.45 16.86 0.97
N LYS A 252 1.71 17.27 1.17
CA LYS A 252 2.72 16.46 1.84
C LYS A 252 2.42 16.27 3.32
N GLU A 253 1.94 17.31 4.02
CA GLU A 253 1.51 17.20 5.42
C GLU A 253 0.36 16.21 5.60
N LEU A 254 -0.59 16.18 4.65
CA LEU A 254 -1.69 15.19 4.63
C LEU A 254 -1.22 13.73 4.48
N LYS A 255 0.07 13.44 4.27
CA LYS A 255 0.61 12.06 4.35
C LYS A 255 1.03 11.67 5.76
N ASN A 256 1.18 12.63 6.67
CA ASN A 256 1.53 12.37 8.06
C ASN A 256 0.26 12.06 8.88
N ILE A 257 0.22 10.89 9.50
CA ILE A 257 -0.93 10.47 10.31
C ILE A 257 -1.08 11.37 11.55
N LYS A 258 0.01 11.76 12.22
CA LYS A 258 -0.03 12.66 13.38
C LYS A 258 -0.54 14.06 13.03
N PHE A 259 -0.20 14.54 11.84
CA PHE A 259 -0.78 15.77 11.30
C PHE A 259 -2.30 15.64 11.17
N LYS A 260 -2.79 14.56 10.55
CA LYS A 260 -4.22 14.31 10.35
C LYS A 260 -4.98 14.27 11.68
N GLU A 261 -4.44 13.53 12.67
CA GLU A 261 -5.00 13.45 14.02
C GLU A 261 -5.06 14.84 14.69
N SER A 262 -3.94 15.57 14.69
CA SER A 262 -3.85 16.90 15.29
C SER A 262 -4.74 17.93 14.58
N PHE A 263 -4.89 17.83 13.25
CA PHE A 263 -5.77 18.69 12.46
C PHE A 263 -7.23 18.48 12.80
N VAL A 264 -7.69 17.24 12.91
CA VAL A 264 -9.08 16.96 13.27
C VAL A 264 -9.36 17.39 14.71
N GLN A 265 -8.43 17.16 15.64
CA GLN A 265 -8.55 17.67 17.02
C GLN A 265 -8.65 19.20 17.06
N PHE A 266 -7.79 19.90 16.31
CA PHE A 266 -7.87 21.35 16.18
C PHE A 266 -9.24 21.82 15.65
N LEU A 267 -9.83 21.12 14.66
CA LEU A 267 -11.17 21.45 14.17
C LEU A 267 -12.22 21.27 15.28
N ILE A 268 -12.14 20.17 16.03
CA ILE A 268 -13.08 19.87 17.12
C ILE A 268 -13.11 21.02 18.14
N ASP A 269 -11.92 21.45 18.56
CA ASP A 269 -11.77 22.48 19.59
C ASP A 269 -12.11 23.87 19.05
N TYR A 270 -11.62 24.22 17.86
CA TYR A 270 -11.82 25.55 17.30
C TYR A 270 -13.28 25.80 16.89
N TRP A 271 -14.00 24.78 16.43
CA TRP A 271 -15.42 24.89 16.09
C TRP A 271 -16.32 25.10 17.30
N ALA A 272 -15.87 24.77 18.51
CA ALA A 272 -16.59 25.06 19.75
C ALA A 272 -16.47 26.53 20.21
N THR A 273 -15.64 27.35 19.54
CA THR A 273 -15.47 28.76 19.90
C THR A 273 -16.55 29.65 19.30
N ASP A 274 -16.92 30.71 20.02
CA ASP A 274 -17.95 31.67 19.56
C ASP A 274 -17.58 32.42 18.28
N GLU A 275 -16.29 32.48 17.93
CA GLU A 275 -15.82 33.03 16.65
C GLU A 275 -16.46 32.30 15.45
N MET A 276 -16.74 31.00 15.60
CA MET A 276 -17.31 30.15 14.56
C MET A 276 -18.83 30.30 14.42
N ALA A 277 -19.51 30.97 15.36
CA ALA A 277 -20.97 31.13 15.35
C ALA A 277 -21.48 31.76 14.05
N THR A 278 -20.77 32.77 13.55
CA THR A 278 -21.14 33.48 12.30
C THR A 278 -21.03 32.59 11.05
N PHE A 279 -20.12 31.61 11.06
CA PHE A 279 -19.90 30.69 9.94
C PHE A 279 -20.86 29.50 9.95
N ILE A 280 -21.22 29.00 11.14
CA ILE A 280 -22.17 27.90 11.33
C ILE A 280 -23.60 28.36 11.01
N GLY A 281 -23.97 29.56 11.50
CA GLY A 281 -25.31 30.13 11.35
C GLY A 281 -26.38 29.18 11.91
N ASN A 282 -27.40 28.88 11.10
CA ASN A 282 -28.54 28.04 11.51
C ASN A 282 -28.36 26.55 11.15
N THR A 283 -27.16 26.15 10.71
CA THR A 283 -26.90 24.78 10.26
C THR A 283 -26.48 23.92 11.43
N LEU A 284 -27.06 22.72 11.58
CA LEU A 284 -26.55 21.71 12.49
C LEU A 284 -25.30 21.07 11.87
N ILE A 285 -24.13 21.32 12.44
CA ILE A 285 -22.87 20.73 11.98
C ILE A 285 -22.50 19.55 12.86
N LYS A 286 -22.22 18.40 12.25
CA LYS A 286 -21.67 17.24 12.96
C LYS A 286 -20.29 16.89 12.44
N LEU A 287 -19.31 16.77 13.33
CA LEU A 287 -17.98 16.27 13.02
C LEU A 287 -17.84 14.87 13.62
N ASN A 288 -17.68 13.85 12.78
CA ASN A 288 -17.44 12.49 13.22
C ASN A 288 -15.96 12.13 13.07
N TYR A 289 -15.28 11.93 14.19
CA TYR A 289 -13.91 11.45 14.25
C TYR A 289 -13.84 10.26 15.21
N ASP A 290 -13.31 10.41 16.42
CA ASP A 290 -13.30 9.46 17.53
C ASP A 290 -14.66 9.40 18.24
N SER A 291 -15.33 10.54 18.35
CA SER A 291 -16.74 10.69 18.73
C SER A 291 -17.51 11.49 17.65
N CYS A 292 -18.81 11.70 17.85
CA CYS A 292 -19.60 12.57 16.99
C CYS A 292 -19.90 13.90 17.71
N TYR A 293 -19.19 14.95 17.36
CA TYR A 293 -19.34 16.30 17.92
C TYR A 293 -20.39 17.07 17.14
N SER A 294 -21.37 17.63 17.83
CA SER A 294 -22.50 18.36 17.26
C SER A 294 -22.43 19.83 17.66
N TYR A 295 -22.43 20.73 16.69
CA TYR A 295 -22.33 22.17 16.88
C TYR A 295 -23.62 22.85 16.43
N ILE A 296 -24.18 23.67 17.31
CA ILE A 296 -25.34 24.52 17.02
C ILE A 296 -25.13 25.90 17.62
N VAL A 297 -25.60 26.94 16.95
CA VAL A 297 -25.53 28.31 17.45
C VAL A 297 -26.82 28.67 18.15
N LYS A 298 -26.72 29.13 19.40
CA LYS A 298 -27.85 29.72 20.15
C LYS A 298 -27.40 31.04 20.74
N ASN A 299 -28.16 32.11 20.49
CA ASN A 299 -27.84 33.46 20.97
C ASN A 299 -26.40 33.90 20.66
N ASN A 300 -25.90 33.60 19.45
CA ASN A 300 -24.52 33.83 19.00
C ASN A 300 -23.42 33.09 19.80
N VAL A 301 -23.78 32.13 20.65
CA VAL A 301 -22.86 31.24 21.35
C VAL A 301 -22.89 29.87 20.68
N VAL A 302 -21.72 29.25 20.50
CA VAL A 302 -21.65 27.89 19.96
C VAL A 302 -21.84 26.88 21.09
N GLU A 303 -22.88 26.07 21.00
CA GLU A 303 -23.05 24.91 21.86
C GLU A 303 -22.51 23.66 21.15
N MET A 304 -21.50 23.04 21.76
CA MET A 304 -20.95 21.75 21.35
C MET A 304 -21.49 20.64 22.27
N THR A 305 -22.04 19.58 21.68
CA THR A 305 -22.47 18.37 22.40
C THR A 305 -21.96 17.11 21.71
N ILE A 306 -21.84 15.99 22.44
CA ILE A 306 -21.45 14.70 21.88
C ILE A 306 -22.71 13.88 21.60
N ASP A 307 -22.86 13.43 20.36
CA ASP A 307 -23.93 12.53 19.93
C ASP A 307 -23.47 11.07 20.01
N GLU A 308 -23.73 10.44 21.16
CA GLU A 308 -23.37 9.05 21.44
C GLU A 308 -24.00 8.04 20.46
N ASN A 309 -25.13 8.37 19.84
CA ASN A 309 -25.80 7.47 18.90
C ASN A 309 -25.10 7.42 17.54
N LEU A 310 -24.30 8.43 17.23
CA LEU A 310 -23.49 8.52 16.02
C LEU A 310 -21.99 8.36 16.30
N ALA A 311 -21.59 8.20 17.57
CA ALA A 311 -20.21 7.96 17.97
C ALA A 311 -19.74 6.58 17.46
N CYS A 312 -19.01 6.60 16.33
CA CYS A 312 -18.56 5.42 15.58
C CYS A 312 -17.13 5.01 15.98
N ASN A 313 -16.88 4.85 17.27
CA ASN A 313 -15.53 4.72 17.86
C ASN A 313 -14.77 3.48 17.35
N ASN A 314 -15.47 2.46 16.84
CA ASN A 314 -14.87 1.22 16.33
C ASN A 314 -14.73 1.21 14.80
N HIS A 315 -15.10 2.30 14.12
CA HIS A 315 -14.99 2.42 12.69
C HIS A 315 -13.68 3.13 12.34
N GLU A 316 -12.84 2.46 11.56
CA GLU A 316 -11.59 3.06 11.10
C GLU A 316 -11.81 4.00 9.90
N GLU A 317 -12.60 3.56 8.92
CA GLU A 317 -12.78 4.28 7.64
C GLU A 317 -13.95 5.25 7.69
N ALA A 318 -13.77 6.46 7.16
CA ALA A 318 -14.84 7.42 6.94
C ALA A 318 -15.99 6.80 6.13
N ASP A 319 -15.67 5.96 5.15
CA ASP A 319 -16.66 5.33 4.28
C ASP A 319 -17.67 4.47 5.06
N THR A 320 -17.23 3.71 6.09
CA THR A 320 -18.16 2.89 6.90
C THR A 320 -18.94 3.74 7.90
N LYS A 321 -18.34 4.82 8.41
CA LYS A 321 -19.03 5.81 9.27
C LYS A 321 -20.13 6.55 8.51
N ILE A 322 -19.89 6.92 7.25
CA ILE A 322 -20.90 7.55 6.39
C ILE A 322 -22.12 6.64 6.25
N ILE A 323 -21.93 5.34 6.03
CA ILE A 323 -23.03 4.37 5.99
C ILE A 323 -23.78 4.33 7.33
N HIS A 324 -23.07 4.30 8.45
CA HIS A 324 -23.69 4.35 9.79
C HIS A 324 -24.59 5.59 9.94
N HIS A 325 -24.08 6.77 9.58
CA HIS A 325 -24.82 8.02 9.65
C HIS A 325 -26.09 8.00 8.78
N VAL A 326 -26.00 7.47 7.55
CA VAL A 326 -27.16 7.32 6.65
C VAL A 326 -28.21 6.41 7.27
N CYS A 327 -27.80 5.26 7.82
CA CYS A 327 -28.72 4.29 8.42
C CYS A 327 -29.40 4.79 9.71
N LYS A 328 -28.87 5.84 10.34
CA LYS A 328 -29.42 6.47 11.55
C LYS A 328 -30.35 7.65 11.25
N LEU A 329 -30.56 7.99 9.99
CA LEU A 329 -31.57 8.98 9.60
C LEU A 329 -32.97 8.41 9.84
N ASP A 330 -33.92 9.31 10.13
CA ASP A 330 -35.31 8.94 10.34
C ASP A 330 -35.89 8.31 9.05
N THR A 331 -36.21 7.03 9.12
CA THR A 331 -36.70 6.25 7.99
C THR A 331 -38.19 6.47 7.71
N TYR A 332 -38.91 7.11 8.64
CA TYR A 332 -40.34 7.42 8.48
C TYR A 332 -40.59 8.71 7.71
N ARG A 333 -39.56 9.53 7.49
CA ARG A 333 -39.63 10.77 6.71
C ARG A 333 -38.80 10.66 5.44
N LYS A 334 -39.39 11.07 4.31
CA LYS A 334 -38.64 11.25 3.06
C LYS A 334 -37.55 12.32 3.28
N THR A 335 -36.29 11.90 3.24
CA THR A 335 -35.12 12.73 3.54
C THR A 335 -34.19 12.72 2.33
N ASN A 336 -33.90 13.89 1.79
CA ASN A 336 -32.96 14.05 0.67
C ASN A 336 -31.53 14.15 1.21
N VAL A 337 -30.71 13.14 0.90
CA VAL A 337 -29.34 13.03 1.41
C VAL A 337 -28.35 13.22 0.27
N LEU A 338 -27.37 14.11 0.46
CA LEU A 338 -26.21 14.23 -0.43
C LEU A 338 -24.99 13.58 0.23
N LEU A 339 -24.42 12.57 -0.41
CA LEU A 339 -23.15 11.96 -0.01
C LEU A 339 -22.03 12.52 -0.87
N LYS A 340 -21.19 13.39 -0.29
CA LYS A 340 -20.02 13.96 -0.96
C LYS A 340 -18.77 13.19 -0.55
N THR A 341 -18.55 12.08 -1.25
CA THR A 341 -17.41 11.19 -1.04
C THR A 341 -16.44 11.27 -2.22
N ARG A 342 -15.39 10.44 -2.18
CA ARG A 342 -14.32 10.36 -3.18
C ARG A 342 -14.78 10.12 -4.63
N PHE A 343 -16.06 9.79 -4.83
CA PHE A 343 -16.71 9.49 -6.09
C PHE A 343 -16.39 10.48 -7.22
N GLN A 344 -16.50 11.80 -6.97
CA GLN A 344 -16.39 12.79 -8.03
C GLN A 344 -14.94 12.96 -8.57
N LYS A 345 -13.93 12.85 -7.70
CA LYS A 345 -12.51 12.89 -8.11
C LYS A 345 -12.06 11.54 -8.65
N PHE A 346 -12.61 10.44 -8.15
CA PHE A 346 -12.37 9.09 -8.65
C PHE A 346 -12.77 8.94 -10.12
N CYS A 347 -13.93 9.49 -10.51
CA CYS A 347 -14.39 9.52 -11.91
C CYS A 347 -13.54 10.44 -12.81
N VAL A 348 -12.84 11.42 -12.25
CA VAL A 348 -11.96 12.34 -12.98
C VAL A 348 -10.54 11.78 -13.12
N THR A 349 -10.00 11.16 -12.05
CA THR A 349 -8.62 10.66 -11.98
C THR A 349 -8.44 9.30 -12.67
N TYR A 350 -9.46 8.44 -12.68
CA TYR A 350 -9.35 7.04 -13.15
C TYR A 350 -10.19 6.75 -14.39
N LYS A 351 -10.38 7.73 -15.29
CA LYS A 351 -11.02 7.46 -16.59
C LYS A 351 -10.19 6.44 -17.38
N ALA A 352 -10.67 5.20 -17.46
CA ALA A 352 -10.06 4.22 -18.35
C ALA A 352 -10.07 4.72 -19.81
N ASN A 353 -8.89 4.72 -20.43
CA ASN A 353 -8.74 4.85 -21.87
C ASN A 353 -8.87 3.43 -22.46
N THR A 354 -9.96 3.20 -23.18
CA THR A 354 -10.31 2.00 -23.96
C THR A 354 -10.58 0.71 -23.18
N GLU A 355 -11.80 0.17 -23.38
CA GLU A 355 -12.15 -1.23 -23.19
C GLU A 355 -11.58 -1.99 -24.41
N ASP A 356 -11.08 -3.21 -24.18
CA ASP A 356 -10.57 -4.22 -25.14
C ASP A 356 -9.05 -4.36 -25.26
N GLU A 357 -8.52 -5.35 -24.54
CA GLU A 357 -7.33 -6.10 -24.99
C GLU A 357 -7.54 -7.60 -24.70
N PRO A 358 -7.61 -8.47 -25.72
CA PRO A 358 -7.67 -9.92 -25.49
C PRO A 358 -6.30 -10.43 -25.03
N PHE A 359 -6.28 -11.11 -23.89
CA PHE A 359 -5.10 -11.77 -23.34
C PHE A 359 -4.61 -12.86 -24.31
N LYS A 360 -3.61 -12.54 -25.14
CA LYS A 360 -2.83 -13.52 -25.92
C LYS A 360 -1.37 -13.42 -25.52
N LYS A 361 -0.98 -14.15 -24.47
CA LYS A 361 0.42 -14.47 -24.21
C LYS A 361 0.71 -15.86 -24.78
N THR A 362 1.55 -15.94 -25.79
CA THR A 362 2.27 -17.17 -26.14
C THR A 362 3.14 -17.55 -24.95
N LEU A 363 2.83 -18.69 -24.30
CA LEU A 363 3.58 -19.25 -23.19
C LEU A 363 4.99 -19.62 -23.64
N LYS A 364 5.96 -18.77 -23.34
CA LYS A 364 7.36 -19.13 -23.21
C LYS A 364 7.76 -18.82 -21.77
N ASN A 365 8.22 -19.86 -21.07
CA ASN A 365 8.57 -19.90 -19.63
C ASN A 365 7.33 -19.95 -18.71
N CYS A 366 7.32 -20.90 -17.76
CA CYS A 366 6.25 -21.05 -16.78
C CYS A 366 6.39 -19.94 -15.72
N ASP A 367 5.70 -18.82 -15.93
CA ASP A 367 5.63 -17.72 -14.96
C ASP A 367 4.69 -18.13 -13.81
N PRO A 368 5.15 -18.23 -12.55
CA PRO A 368 4.32 -18.66 -11.43
C PRO A 368 3.07 -17.80 -11.21
N SER A 369 3.04 -16.55 -11.73
CA SER A 369 1.85 -15.69 -11.69
C SER A 369 0.71 -16.16 -12.61
N THR A 370 0.98 -17.08 -13.54
CA THR A 370 -0.01 -17.66 -14.45
C THR A 370 -0.76 -18.85 -13.86
N LEU A 371 -0.30 -19.37 -12.72
CA LEU A 371 -0.98 -20.43 -11.99
C LEU A 371 -2.06 -19.84 -11.07
N PRO A 372 -3.19 -20.53 -10.84
CA PRO A 372 -4.14 -20.09 -9.83
C PRO A 372 -3.52 -20.12 -8.43
N PRO A 373 -4.01 -19.32 -7.46
CA PRO A 373 -3.55 -19.43 -6.07
C PRO A 373 -3.84 -20.82 -5.50
N TRP A 374 -2.95 -21.30 -4.64
CA TRP A 374 -3.12 -22.61 -4.02
C TRP A 374 -4.23 -22.62 -2.98
N LYS A 375 -4.75 -23.80 -2.64
CA LYS A 375 -5.86 -23.95 -1.68
C LYS A 375 -5.59 -23.23 -0.36
N ALA A 376 -4.39 -23.39 0.21
CA ALA A 376 -4.03 -22.76 1.48
C ALA A 376 -3.98 -21.23 1.38
N GLU A 377 -3.48 -20.71 0.26
CA GLU A 377 -3.42 -19.26 -0.01
C GLU A 377 -4.78 -18.65 -0.27
N LEU A 378 -5.60 -19.35 -1.06
CA LEU A 378 -6.96 -18.98 -1.38
C LEU A 378 -7.81 -18.97 -0.11
N GLN A 379 -7.64 -19.96 0.78
CA GLN A 379 -8.34 -20.00 2.06
C GLN A 379 -8.03 -18.76 2.90
N GLN A 380 -6.75 -18.38 3.05
CA GLN A 380 -6.39 -17.17 3.77
C GLN A 380 -6.94 -15.89 3.10
N HIS A 381 -6.99 -15.85 1.77
CA HIS A 381 -7.64 -14.74 1.07
C HIS A 381 -9.15 -14.68 1.31
N LEU A 382 -9.84 -15.82 1.31
CA LEU A 382 -11.27 -15.89 1.60
C LEU A 382 -11.55 -15.45 3.04
N LEU A 383 -10.71 -15.82 4.01
CA LEU A 383 -10.80 -15.35 5.38
C LEU A 383 -10.64 -13.83 5.48
N ARG A 384 -9.68 -13.24 4.76
CA ARG A 384 -9.53 -11.78 4.67
C ARG A 384 -10.77 -11.12 4.11
N THR A 385 -11.29 -11.66 3.00
CA THR A 385 -12.51 -11.16 2.36
C THR A 385 -13.72 -11.30 3.29
N GLN A 386 -13.87 -12.41 4.02
CA GLN A 386 -14.94 -12.60 5.00
C GLN A 386 -14.89 -11.56 6.11
N TYR A 387 -13.70 -11.27 6.64
CA TYR A 387 -13.52 -10.25 7.67
C TYR A 387 -13.93 -8.86 7.18
N ILE A 388 -13.38 -8.44 6.03
CA ILE A 388 -13.68 -7.13 5.44
C ILE A 388 -15.17 -7.03 5.11
N THR A 389 -15.75 -8.04 4.46
CA THR A 389 -17.17 -8.04 4.11
C THR A 389 -18.09 -8.03 5.33
N SER A 390 -17.70 -8.67 6.45
CA SER A 390 -18.43 -8.57 7.72
C SER A 390 -18.53 -7.12 8.20
N ILE A 391 -17.41 -6.37 8.19
CA ILE A 391 -17.40 -4.95 8.57
C ILE A 391 -18.38 -4.15 7.70
N TRP A 392 -18.30 -4.32 6.37
CA TRP A 392 -19.15 -3.58 5.43
C TRP A 392 -20.62 -3.94 5.55
N ARG A 393 -20.94 -5.23 5.68
CA ARG A 393 -22.31 -5.72 5.81
C ARG A 393 -22.98 -5.17 7.08
N ASN A 394 -22.20 -4.95 8.13
CA ASN A 394 -22.66 -4.51 9.44
C ASN A 394 -22.31 -3.05 9.74
N ALA A 395 -21.96 -2.24 8.73
CA ALA A 395 -21.57 -0.84 8.92
C ALA A 395 -22.68 0.03 9.54
N TYR A 396 -23.92 -0.45 9.56
CA TYR A 396 -25.06 0.20 10.24
C TYR A 396 -25.03 0.01 11.77
N LEU A 397 -24.23 -0.92 12.30
CA LEU A 397 -24.03 -1.15 13.73
C LEU A 397 -22.94 -0.22 14.27
N ARG A 398 -22.96 0.06 15.58
CA ARG A 398 -21.86 0.78 16.27
C ARG A 398 -20.57 -0.05 16.33
N PHE A 399 -20.74 -1.37 16.39
CA PHE A 399 -19.66 -2.37 16.40
C PHE A 399 -19.81 -3.26 15.17
N PRO A 400 -19.08 -2.98 14.07
CA PRO A 400 -19.37 -3.57 12.76
C PRO A 400 -18.84 -5.00 12.60
N SER A 401 -18.02 -5.52 13.51
CA SER A 401 -17.56 -6.90 13.43
C SER A 401 -17.15 -7.44 14.81
N SER A 402 -17.48 -8.70 15.07
CA SER A 402 -16.97 -9.48 16.21
C SER A 402 -15.72 -10.31 15.85
N LEU A 403 -15.36 -10.35 14.57
CA LEU A 403 -14.18 -11.04 14.07
C LEU A 403 -12.91 -10.22 14.36
N THR A 404 -11.74 -10.87 14.34
CA THR A 404 -10.44 -10.21 14.55
C THR A 404 -9.47 -10.51 13.40
N PRO A 405 -8.56 -9.58 13.06
CA PRO A 405 -7.62 -9.77 11.94
C PRO A 405 -6.74 -11.03 12.07
N ASN A 406 -6.24 -11.33 13.28
CA ASN A 406 -5.28 -12.42 13.53
C ASN A 406 -5.78 -13.82 13.15
N ARG A 407 -7.10 -14.02 13.10
CA ARG A 407 -7.72 -15.30 12.70
C ARG A 407 -8.37 -15.25 11.33
N ASN A 408 -8.20 -14.13 10.63
CA ASN A 408 -8.86 -13.90 9.36
C ASN A 408 -7.84 -13.50 8.27
N GLY A 409 -6.66 -14.12 8.28
CA GLY A 409 -5.64 -13.95 7.25
C GLY A 409 -4.72 -12.75 7.41
N TRP A 410 -4.59 -12.22 8.64
CA TRP A 410 -3.49 -11.36 9.05
C TRP A 410 -2.72 -11.97 10.22
N THR A 411 -1.46 -11.58 10.37
CA THR A 411 -0.62 -11.87 11.55
C THR A 411 -0.04 -10.57 12.09
N LEU A 412 0.08 -10.49 13.41
CA LEU A 412 0.66 -9.33 14.09
C LEU A 412 2.17 -9.51 14.22
N HIS A 413 2.95 -8.56 13.69
CA HIS A 413 4.40 -8.47 13.90
C HIS A 413 4.75 -7.02 14.24
N GLU A 414 5.45 -6.81 15.37
CA GLU A 414 5.96 -5.48 15.77
C GLU A 414 4.89 -4.37 15.65
N ASP A 415 3.71 -4.61 16.22
CA ASP A 415 2.55 -3.70 16.21
C ASP A 415 1.99 -3.33 14.83
N THR A 416 2.34 -4.08 13.79
CA THR A 416 1.78 -3.95 12.44
C THR A 416 1.16 -5.25 11.96
N LEU A 417 0.03 -5.16 11.27
CA LEU A 417 -0.63 -6.33 10.68
C LEU A 417 -0.08 -6.61 9.28
N HIS A 418 0.40 -7.84 9.09
CA HIS A 418 0.90 -8.36 7.82
C HIS A 418 -0.05 -9.41 7.26
N PHE A 419 -0.06 -9.58 5.94
CA PHE A 419 -0.84 -10.67 5.34
C PHE A 419 -0.27 -12.03 5.74
N HIS A 420 -1.13 -12.87 6.31
CA HIS A 420 -0.84 -14.28 6.53
C HIS A 420 -1.19 -15.07 5.28
N TRP A 421 -0.20 -15.51 4.52
CA TRP A 421 -0.46 -16.02 3.18
C TRP A 421 -0.98 -17.45 3.16
N PHE A 422 -0.49 -18.37 3.99
CA PHE A 422 -0.95 -19.75 4.04
C PHE A 422 -0.53 -20.41 5.36
N ASP A 423 -1.21 -21.49 5.73
CA ASP A 423 -0.80 -22.39 6.82
C ASP A 423 -0.05 -23.61 6.25
N GLY A 424 0.89 -24.13 7.04
CA GLY A 424 1.67 -25.32 6.69
C GLY A 424 2.93 -25.01 5.90
N ASP A 425 3.58 -26.07 5.43
CA ASP A 425 4.83 -25.96 4.69
C ASP A 425 4.58 -25.41 3.28
N CYS A 426 5.57 -24.69 2.73
CA CYS A 426 5.48 -24.20 1.35
C CYS A 426 5.79 -25.28 0.30
N MET A 427 6.44 -26.39 0.69
CA MET A 427 6.74 -27.53 -0.17
C MET A 427 7.07 -28.76 0.70
N PRO A 428 7.04 -29.98 0.14
CA PRO A 428 7.49 -31.16 0.88
C PRO A 428 8.97 -31.07 1.28
N GLN A 429 9.31 -31.53 2.49
CA GLN A 429 10.68 -31.49 3.00
C GLN A 429 11.69 -32.20 2.10
N SER A 430 11.31 -33.32 1.48
CA SER A 430 12.18 -34.06 0.54
C SER A 430 12.55 -33.24 -0.69
N VAL A 431 11.63 -32.38 -1.16
CA VAL A 431 11.84 -31.50 -2.31
C VAL A 431 12.71 -30.32 -1.91
N PHE A 432 12.47 -29.76 -0.72
CA PHE A 432 13.34 -28.74 -0.14
C PHE A 432 14.78 -29.24 -0.01
N ASP A 433 14.98 -30.44 0.56
CA ASP A 433 16.31 -31.03 0.72
C ASP A 433 16.98 -31.32 -0.63
N ALA A 434 16.22 -31.74 -1.66
CA ALA A 434 16.73 -31.93 -3.02
C ALA A 434 17.19 -30.61 -3.67
N ILE A 435 16.40 -29.53 -3.55
CA ILE A 435 16.76 -28.19 -4.04
C ILE A 435 18.00 -27.65 -3.30
N VAL A 436 18.07 -27.85 -1.99
CA VAL A 436 19.26 -27.46 -1.20
C VAL A 436 20.48 -28.25 -1.63
N HIS A 437 20.33 -29.55 -1.86
CA HIS A 437 21.41 -30.41 -2.33
C HIS A 437 21.86 -30.04 -3.76
N GLU A 438 20.97 -29.69 -4.67
CA GLU A 438 21.31 -29.18 -6.00
C GLU A 438 22.00 -27.82 -5.95
N ASN A 439 21.51 -26.89 -5.13
CA ASN A 439 22.16 -25.59 -4.97
C ASN A 439 23.56 -25.76 -4.33
N ASN A 440 23.71 -26.70 -3.40
CA ASN A 440 25.01 -27.06 -2.84
C ASN A 440 25.89 -27.77 -3.88
N LYS A 441 25.35 -28.58 -4.80
CA LYS A 441 26.08 -29.13 -5.93
C LYS A 441 26.49 -28.05 -6.93
N GLN A 442 25.65 -27.08 -7.24
CA GLN A 442 26.02 -25.93 -8.09
C GLN A 442 27.08 -25.07 -7.42
N ASN A 443 26.95 -24.81 -6.12
CA ASN A 443 27.96 -24.10 -5.34
C ASN A 443 29.25 -24.93 -5.17
N ASN A 444 29.16 -26.26 -5.07
CA ASN A 444 30.32 -27.15 -4.99
C ASN A 444 30.96 -27.35 -6.36
N ILE A 445 30.24 -27.40 -7.48
CA ILE A 445 30.85 -27.37 -8.82
C ILE A 445 31.51 -26.00 -9.07
N GLU A 446 31.01 -24.92 -8.45
CA GLU A 446 31.69 -23.62 -8.39
C GLU A 446 32.88 -23.58 -7.40
N ASN A 447 33.02 -24.56 -6.49
CA ASN A 447 34.10 -24.66 -5.48
C ASN A 447 35.08 -25.84 -5.67
N ASP A 448 34.74 -26.89 -6.44
CA ASP A 448 35.49 -28.16 -6.60
C ASP A 448 36.45 -28.14 -7.80
N THR A 449 36.88 -26.97 -8.26
CA THR A 449 38.13 -26.85 -9.04
C THR A 449 39.36 -26.74 -8.14
N THR A 450 39.27 -27.14 -6.87
CA THR A 450 40.44 -27.32 -5.98
C THR A 450 40.60 -28.78 -5.58
N ASP A 451 41.72 -29.35 -6.05
CA ASP A 451 42.47 -30.49 -5.53
C ASP A 451 41.92 -31.91 -5.72
N ASN A 452 42.45 -32.60 -6.74
CA ASN A 452 43.04 -33.92 -6.54
C ASN A 452 44.00 -34.30 -7.70
N ALA A 453 45.30 -34.16 -7.46
CA ALA A 453 46.31 -34.96 -8.15
C ALA A 453 47.41 -35.31 -7.13
N GLY A 454 47.18 -36.38 -6.36
CA GLY A 454 48.22 -37.07 -5.62
C GLY A 454 49.15 -37.81 -6.59
N TYR A 455 50.45 -37.59 -6.43
CA TYR A 455 51.52 -38.27 -7.16
C TYR A 455 51.61 -39.78 -6.79
N PRO A 456 51.90 -40.68 -7.74
CA PRO A 456 52.52 -41.96 -7.45
C PRO A 456 54.03 -41.90 -7.71
N ASN A 457 54.80 -41.85 -6.61
CA ASN A 457 56.09 -42.48 -6.26
C ASN A 457 56.94 -41.58 -5.36
#